data_AF-A0A815QBX9-F1
#
_entry.id   AF-A0A815QBX9-F1
#
_cell.length_a   1.000
_cell.length_b   1.000
_cell.length_c   1.000
_cell.angle_alpha   90.00
_cell.angle_beta   90.00
_cell.angle_gamma   90.00
#
_symmetry.space_group_name_H-M   'P 1'
#
loop_
_entity.id
_entity.type
_entity.pdbx_description
1 polymer ?
#
loop_
_entity_poly.entity_id
_entity_poly.type
_entity_poly.pdbx_seq_one_letter_code
_entity_poly.pdbx_strand_id
1 'polypeptide(L)'
;MENQINNDVPADAPHACPGTSSTVAGRVSACAGCPNQSICSSGETRRIDPAIIDIGQRLSSVKHIIVVLSGKGGVGKTTVAVMLARALARNSQLRVAILDIDICGPSVPRALGVENEQ
;
A
#
# COMPACT_ATOMS: atom_id res chain seq x y z
N MET A 1 5.01 20.09 6.25
CA MET A 1 5.38 18.76 6.80
C MET A 1 5.84 17.91 5.64
N GLU A 2 7.10 18.04 5.24
CA GLU A 2 7.72 17.12 4.29
C GLU A 2 8.04 15.85 5.08
N ASN A 3 7.25 14.80 4.89
CA ASN A 3 7.55 13.50 5.47
C ASN A 3 8.76 12.90 4.75
N GLN A 4 9.90 12.92 5.44
CA GLN A 4 11.07 12.09 5.13
C GLN A 4 10.71 10.60 5.32
N ILE A 5 10.15 9.98 4.29
CA ILE A 5 10.22 8.54 4.09
C ILE A 5 10.48 8.35 2.61
N ASN A 6 11.74 8.21 2.22
CA ASN A 6 12.17 7.51 1.00
C ASN A 6 13.70 7.52 0.98
N ASN A 7 14.31 6.48 1.56
CA ASN A 7 15.65 6.12 1.16
C ASN A 7 15.48 5.24 -0.09
N ASP A 8 15.25 5.89 -1.22
CA ASP A 8 15.00 5.27 -2.53
C ASP A 8 16.30 4.90 -3.26
N VAL A 9 17.42 5.06 -2.55
CA VAL A 9 18.74 4.57 -2.93
C VAL A 9 18.93 3.18 -2.32
N PRO A 10 19.01 2.11 -3.14
CA PRO A 10 19.33 0.77 -2.67
C PRO A 10 20.67 0.71 -1.93
N ALA A 11 20.81 -0.22 -0.97
CA ALA A 11 22.03 -0.36 -0.18
C ALA A 11 23.27 -0.74 -1.00
N ASP A 12 23.06 -1.36 -2.16
CA ASP A 12 24.06 -1.77 -3.14
C ASP A 12 24.27 -0.75 -4.27
N ALA A 13 23.63 0.43 -4.19
CA ALA A 13 23.83 1.48 -5.17
C ALA A 13 25.22 2.13 -5.03
N PRO A 14 25.79 2.68 -6.12
CA PRO A 14 26.99 3.49 -6.04
C PRO A 14 26.85 4.64 -5.03
N HIS A 15 27.93 4.97 -4.31
CA HIS A 15 27.94 6.01 -3.28
C HIS A 15 27.40 7.39 -3.71
N ALA A 16 27.39 7.68 -5.01
CA ALA A 16 26.89 8.93 -5.58
C ALA A 16 25.52 8.79 -6.28
N CYS A 17 24.77 7.71 -6.03
CA CYS A 17 23.44 7.53 -6.58
C CYS A 17 22.49 8.64 -6.08
N PRO A 18 21.84 9.41 -6.98
CA PRO A 18 20.99 10.52 -6.56
C PRO A 18 19.61 10.09 -6.03
N GLY A 19 19.27 8.80 -6.09
CA GLY A 19 17.91 8.30 -5.81
C GLY A 19 17.01 8.34 -7.04
N THR A 20 15.98 7.50 -7.06
CA THR A 20 15.04 7.35 -8.20
C THR A 20 14.00 8.47 -8.25
N SER A 21 13.75 9.13 -7.13
CA SER A 21 12.83 10.26 -6.93
C SER A 21 13.50 11.59 -7.30
N SER A 22 14.81 11.61 -7.50
CA SER A 22 15.59 12.83 -7.74
C SER A 22 15.44 13.37 -9.17
N THR A 23 15.46 14.69 -9.30
CA THR A 23 15.34 15.36 -10.60
C THR A 23 16.51 15.07 -11.55
N VAL A 24 17.65 14.71 -10.99
CA VAL A 24 18.89 14.39 -11.71
C VAL A 24 19.14 12.89 -11.90
N ALA A 25 18.19 12.04 -11.46
CA ALA A 25 18.25 10.59 -11.66
C ALA A 25 18.40 10.25 -13.15
N GLY A 26 19.32 9.34 -13.48
CA GLY A 26 19.63 8.93 -14.85
C GLY A 26 20.45 9.94 -15.67
N ARG A 27 20.75 11.14 -15.12
CA ARG A 27 21.41 12.25 -15.83
C ARG A 27 22.82 12.57 -15.34
N VAL A 28 23.20 12.08 -14.16
CA VAL A 28 24.54 12.29 -13.56
C VAL A 28 25.48 11.15 -13.89
N SER A 29 26.79 11.40 -13.74
CA SER A 29 27.85 10.41 -13.99
C SER A 29 27.68 9.14 -13.15
N ALA A 30 27.17 9.26 -11.92
CA ALA A 30 26.89 8.12 -11.05
C ALA A 30 25.83 7.15 -11.63
N CYS A 31 25.03 7.58 -12.60
CA CYS A 31 24.06 6.73 -13.29
C CYS A 31 24.62 6.05 -14.54
N ALA A 32 25.83 6.39 -14.98
CA ALA A 32 26.42 5.81 -16.18
C ALA A 32 26.64 4.30 -16.00
N GLY A 33 26.10 3.51 -16.92
CA GLY A 33 26.18 2.04 -16.86
C GLY A 33 25.15 1.38 -15.93
N CYS A 34 24.27 2.16 -15.29
CA CYS A 34 23.14 1.60 -14.53
C CYS A 34 22.08 1.03 -15.49
N PRO A 35 21.61 -0.23 -15.31
CA PRO A 35 20.56 -0.81 -16.14
C PRO A 35 19.25 0.02 -16.17
N ASN A 36 19.00 0.80 -15.11
CA ASN A 36 17.80 1.63 -14.98
C ASN A 36 18.01 3.09 -15.40
N GLN A 37 19.16 3.45 -15.99
CA GLN A 37 19.48 4.84 -16.33
C GLN A 37 18.41 5.51 -17.21
N SER A 38 17.92 4.81 -18.23
CA SER A 38 16.90 5.32 -19.16
C SER A 38 15.58 5.63 -18.44
N ILE A 39 15.09 4.71 -17.61
CA ILE A 39 13.84 4.85 -16.84
C ILE A 39 13.96 5.96 -15.78
N CYS A 40 15.11 6.10 -15.13
CA CYS A 40 15.36 7.21 -14.21
C CYS A 40 15.38 8.58 -14.95
N SER A 41 16.00 8.62 -16.14
CA SER A 41 16.14 9.86 -16.93
C SER A 41 14.82 10.36 -17.52
N SER A 42 13.89 9.44 -17.83
CA SER A 42 12.54 9.74 -18.33
C SER A 42 11.66 10.39 -17.26
N GLY A 43 12.02 10.24 -15.98
CA GLY A 43 11.25 10.74 -14.85
C GLY A 43 10.07 9.86 -14.45
N GLU A 44 9.90 8.70 -15.08
CA GLU A 44 8.81 7.75 -14.76
C GLU A 44 8.89 7.30 -13.29
N THR A 45 10.11 7.11 -12.78
CA THR A 45 10.36 6.70 -11.39
C THR A 45 9.91 7.71 -10.34
N ARG A 46 9.65 8.96 -10.72
CA ARG A 46 9.19 10.04 -9.82
C ARG A 46 7.69 10.26 -9.89
N ARG A 47 7.00 9.60 -10.82
CA ARG A 47 5.56 9.74 -10.95
C ARG A 47 4.92 9.16 -9.70
N ILE A 48 4.22 10.01 -8.98
CA ILE A 48 3.31 9.57 -7.93
C ILE A 48 2.09 9.03 -8.63
N ASP A 49 1.72 7.79 -8.32
CA ASP A 49 0.46 7.21 -8.78
C ASP A 49 -0.68 8.13 -8.29
N PRO A 50 -1.47 8.75 -9.19
CA PRO A 50 -2.57 9.62 -8.78
C PRO A 50 -3.56 8.91 -7.85
N ALA A 51 -3.66 7.58 -7.93
CA ALA A 51 -4.49 6.79 -7.04
C ALA A 51 -4.10 6.96 -5.56
N ILE A 52 -2.85 7.28 -5.22
CA ILE A 52 -2.43 7.52 -3.83
C ILE A 52 -3.19 8.71 -3.24
N ILE A 53 -3.33 9.79 -4.02
CA ILE A 53 -4.04 11.00 -3.60
C ILE A 53 -5.53 10.68 -3.44
N ASP A 54 -6.11 9.99 -4.41
CA ASP A 54 -7.53 9.62 -4.41
C ASP A 54 -7.87 8.68 -3.25
N ILE A 55 -7.03 7.68 -2.97
CA ILE A 55 -7.20 6.75 -1.85
C ILE A 55 -7.10 7.53 -0.53
N GLY A 56 -6.12 8.43 -0.40
CA GLY A 56 -5.98 9.29 0.77
C GLY A 56 -7.22 10.14 1.04
N GLN A 57 -7.81 10.71 -0.03
CA GLN A 57 -9.06 11.47 0.08
C GLN A 57 -10.25 10.59 0.46
N ARG A 58 -10.41 9.42 -0.16
CA ARG A 58 -11.51 8.48 0.13
C ARG A 58 -11.45 7.95 1.56
N LEU A 59 -10.25 7.73 2.09
CA LEU A 59 -10.04 7.22 3.45
C LEU A 59 -9.90 8.33 4.50
N SER A 60 -9.92 9.61 4.11
CA SER A 60 -9.74 10.76 5.03
C SER A 60 -10.71 10.80 6.22
N SER A 61 -11.91 10.22 6.07
CA SER A 61 -12.92 10.16 7.12
C SER A 61 -12.79 8.94 8.05
N VAL A 62 -11.91 7.99 7.72
CA VAL A 62 -11.68 6.76 8.50
C VAL A 62 -10.69 7.05 9.62
N LYS A 63 -11.18 7.05 10.86
CA LYS A 63 -10.38 7.40 12.05
C LYS A 63 -9.29 6.36 12.37
N HIS A 64 -9.58 5.09 12.11
CA HIS A 64 -8.70 3.98 12.44
C HIS A 64 -8.72 2.94 11.32
N ILE A 65 -7.53 2.57 10.83
CA ILE A 65 -7.34 1.52 9.83
C ILE A 65 -6.54 0.40 10.51
N ILE A 66 -7.15 -0.79 10.61
CA ILE A 66 -6.53 -1.98 11.20
C ILE A 66 -6.26 -2.97 10.08
N VAL A 67 -5.00 -3.32 9.87
CA VAL A 67 -4.58 -4.28 8.85
C VAL A 67 -4.36 -5.65 9.50
N VAL A 68 -5.07 -6.68 9.02
CA VAL A 68 -4.93 -8.06 9.49
C VAL A 68 -4.14 -8.85 8.44
N LEU A 69 -2.91 -9.26 8.78
CA LEU A 69 -2.00 -9.96 7.88
C LEU A 69 -1.68 -11.38 8.39
N SER A 70 -1.28 -12.26 7.47
CA SER A 70 -0.81 -13.60 7.79
C SER A 70 0.31 -14.03 6.85
N GLY A 71 1.36 -14.66 7.37
CA GLY A 71 2.49 -15.15 6.55
C GLY A 71 2.24 -16.50 5.84
N LYS A 72 1.12 -17.17 6.12
CA LYS A 72 0.76 -18.49 5.56
C LYS A 72 -0.75 -18.58 5.35
N GLY A 73 -1.19 -19.40 4.38
CA GLY A 73 -2.60 -19.70 4.16
C GLY A 73 -3.19 -20.57 5.27
N GLY A 74 -4.50 -20.47 5.51
CA GLY A 74 -5.24 -21.34 6.44
C GLY A 74 -5.10 -21.01 7.93
N VAL A 75 -4.37 -19.97 8.32
CA VAL A 75 -4.19 -19.59 9.75
C VAL A 75 -5.42 -18.90 10.38
N GLY A 76 -6.50 -18.69 9.62
CA GLY A 76 -7.72 -18.04 10.11
C GLY A 76 -7.71 -16.51 10.05
N LYS A 77 -6.87 -15.88 9.21
CA LYS A 77 -6.85 -14.42 8.99
C LYS A 77 -8.25 -13.82 8.80
N THR A 78 -9.02 -14.37 7.86
CA THR A 78 -10.38 -13.88 7.55
C THR A 78 -11.31 -14.03 8.74
N THR A 79 -11.24 -15.15 9.45
CA THR A 79 -12.05 -15.39 10.66
C THR A 79 -11.77 -14.33 11.71
N VAL A 80 -10.49 -14.05 11.98
CA VAL A 80 -10.10 -13.01 12.95
C VAL A 80 -10.57 -11.63 12.50
N ALA A 81 -10.38 -11.27 11.23
CA ALA A 81 -10.81 -9.98 10.69
C ALA A 81 -12.33 -9.77 10.80
N VAL A 82 -13.12 -10.78 10.41
CA VAL A 82 -14.59 -10.72 10.47
C VAL A 82 -15.10 -10.69 11.92
N MET A 83 -14.54 -11.50 12.81
CA MET A 83 -14.96 -11.52 14.22
C MET A 83 -14.59 -10.21 14.93
N LEU A 84 -13.42 -9.64 14.63
CA LEU A 84 -13.02 -8.33 15.13
C LEU A 84 -13.96 -7.23 14.65
N ALA A 85 -14.25 -7.17 13.34
CA ALA A 85 -15.19 -6.21 12.77
C ALA A 85 -16.58 -6.34 13.42
N ARG A 86 -17.07 -7.57 13.58
CA ARG A 86 -18.37 -7.83 14.22
C ARG A 86 -18.39 -7.44 15.70
N ALA A 87 -17.29 -7.65 16.43
CA ALA A 87 -17.17 -7.22 17.81
C ALA A 87 -17.19 -5.69 17.96
N LEU A 88 -16.44 -4.98 17.11
CA LEU A 88 -16.44 -3.51 17.07
C LEU A 88 -17.81 -2.94 16.68
N ALA A 89 -18.49 -3.58 15.72
CA ALA A 89 -19.81 -3.16 15.25
C ALA A 89 -20.91 -3.30 16.32
N ARG A 90 -20.67 -4.00 17.44
CA ARG A 90 -21.60 -4.03 18.58
C ARG A 90 -21.70 -2.69 19.30
N ASN A 91 -20.70 -1.82 19.15
CA ASN A 91 -20.77 -0.46 19.68
C ASN A 91 -21.50 0.44 18.67
N SER A 92 -22.69 0.91 19.03
CA SER A 92 -23.54 1.77 18.19
C SER A 92 -22.93 3.13 17.84
N GLN A 93 -21.88 3.56 18.54
CA GLN A 93 -21.17 4.80 18.26
C GLN A 93 -20.10 4.63 17.17
N LEU A 94 -19.77 3.40 16.78
CA LEU A 94 -18.75 3.10 15.78
C LEU A 94 -19.40 2.76 14.44
N ARG A 95 -18.84 3.31 13.36
CA ARG A 95 -19.08 2.85 11.99
C ARG A 95 -17.92 1.96 11.59
N VAL A 96 -18.20 0.70 11.34
CA VAL A 96 -17.20 -0.32 11.03
C VAL A 96 -17.40 -0.79 9.60
N ALA A 97 -16.33 -0.83 8.84
CA ALA A 97 -16.28 -1.45 7.53
C ALA A 97 -15.18 -2.52 7.52
N ILE A 98 -15.33 -3.52 6.66
CA ILE A 98 -14.31 -4.52 6.39
C ILE A 98 -14.00 -4.49 4.90
N LEU A 99 -12.71 -4.53 4.56
CA LEU A 99 -12.22 -4.54 3.19
C LEU A 99 -11.38 -5.80 3.00
N ASP A 100 -11.76 -6.63 2.04
CA ASP A 100 -10.98 -7.79 1.65
C ASP A 100 -10.04 -7.41 0.51
N ILE A 101 -8.73 -7.51 0.74
CA ILE A 101 -7.68 -7.25 -0.27
C ILE A 101 -7.08 -8.57 -0.79
N ASP A 102 -7.65 -9.72 -0.40
CA ASP A 102 -7.17 -11.04 -0.78
C ASP A 102 -7.68 -11.42 -2.18
N ILE A 103 -6.91 -11.07 -3.21
CA ILE A 103 -7.31 -11.25 -4.61
C ILE A 103 -7.40 -12.73 -5.03
N CYS A 104 -6.65 -13.60 -4.36
CA CYS A 104 -6.55 -15.03 -4.70
C CYS A 104 -7.69 -15.87 -4.11
N GLY A 105 -8.45 -15.32 -3.17
CA GLY A 105 -9.53 -16.03 -2.49
C GLY A 105 -10.30 -15.11 -1.55
N PRO A 106 -11.09 -14.16 -2.09
CA PRO A 106 -11.89 -13.28 -1.25
C PRO A 106 -12.88 -14.13 -0.47
N SER A 107 -12.81 -14.05 0.84
CA SER A 107 -13.52 -14.95 1.76
C SER A 107 -14.38 -14.18 2.76
N VAL A 108 -14.25 -12.86 2.80
CA VAL A 108 -15.09 -12.00 3.67
C VAL A 108 -16.57 -12.06 3.30
N PRO A 109 -17.01 -11.92 2.02
CA PRO A 109 -18.44 -12.00 1.69
C PRO A 109 -19.06 -13.32 2.12
N ARG A 110 -18.32 -14.43 1.91
CA ARG A 110 -18.70 -15.77 2.38
C ARG A 110 -18.80 -15.87 3.88
N ALA A 111 -17.80 -15.36 4.60
CA ALA A 111 -17.76 -15.41 6.06
C ALA A 111 -18.86 -14.55 6.70
N LEU A 112 -19.35 -13.52 6.00
CA LEU A 112 -20.47 -12.67 6.41
C LEU A 112 -21.84 -13.19 5.93
N GLY A 113 -21.89 -14.14 5.00
CA GLY A 113 -23.12 -14.65 4.43
C GLY A 113 -23.78 -13.72 3.41
N VAL A 114 -23.00 -12.82 2.78
CA VAL A 114 -23.49 -11.76 1.88
C VAL A 114 -22.95 -11.92 0.45
N GLU A 115 -22.58 -13.13 0.04
CA GLU A 115 -22.01 -13.41 -1.30
C GLU A 115 -22.93 -13.01 -2.46
N ASN A 116 -24.24 -12.88 -2.20
CA ASN A 116 -25.25 -12.52 -3.19
C ASN A 116 -25.79 -11.09 -3.04
N GLU A 117 -25.21 -10.28 -2.15
CA GLU A 117 -25.59 -8.88 -1.98
C GLU A 117 -24.62 -8.00 -2.80
N GLN A 118 -25.16 -7.21 -3.73
CA GLN A 118 -24.44 -6.20 -4.52
C GLN A 118 -25.04 -4.82 -4.30
#